data_AF-A0A6I7PEA3-F1
#
_entry.id   AF-A0A6I7PEA3-F1
#
_cell.length_a   1.000
_cell.length_b   1.000
_cell.length_c   1.000
_cell.angle_alpha   90.00
_cell.angle_beta   90.00
_cell.angle_gamma   90.00
#
_symmetry.space_group_name_H-M   'P 1'
#
loop_
_entity.id
_entity.type
_entity.pdbx_description
1 polymer ?
#
loop_
_entity_poly.entity_id
_entity_poly.type
_entity_poly.pdbx_seq_one_letter_code
_entity_poly.pdbx_strand_id
1 'polypeptide(L)'
;VDDGANASLLPIFNTASLVGFGAVIASLTAFVLIRDTVVGLGGDNPLISLAIATNVLAGMTGSASGGMSIALSTLGDTYLAMAQAQGISPDLLHRVAAVATGGLDTLPHNGAVITLLAICGLTHRQAYFDLAMAAMLMPFIALIALITLGTLFGSF
;
A
#
# COMPACT_ATOMS: atom_id res chain seq x y z
N VAL A 1 -5.12 33.52 5.16
CA VAL A 1 -4.04 32.71 5.77
C VAL A 1 -4.62 31.47 6.45
N ASP A 2 -5.85 31.53 6.96
CA ASP A 2 -6.57 30.40 7.59
C ASP A 2 -7.06 29.30 6.63
N ASP A 3 -7.22 29.60 5.34
CA ASP A 3 -7.71 28.61 4.37
C ASP A 3 -6.77 27.39 4.24
N GLY A 4 -5.46 27.59 4.37
CA GLY A 4 -4.48 26.49 4.35
C GLY A 4 -4.57 25.61 5.60
N ALA A 5 -4.76 26.23 6.77
CA ALA A 5 -4.94 25.49 8.02
C ALA A 5 -6.24 24.67 7.97
N ASN A 6 -7.36 25.27 7.57
CA ASN A 6 -8.64 24.56 7.41
C ASN A 6 -8.58 23.46 6.34
N ALA A 7 -7.92 23.71 5.20
CA ALA A 7 -7.75 22.70 4.16
C ALA A 7 -6.88 21.51 4.61
N SER A 8 -5.94 21.73 5.53
CA SER A 8 -5.07 20.68 6.08
C SER A 8 -5.75 19.76 7.11
N LEU A 9 -6.84 20.22 7.74
CA LEU A 9 -7.54 19.44 8.76
C LEU A 9 -8.11 18.13 8.21
N LEU A 10 -8.70 18.16 7.01
CA LEU A 10 -9.28 16.97 6.38
C LEU A 10 -8.21 15.88 6.10
N PRO A 11 -7.06 16.17 5.46
CA PRO A 11 -5.96 15.23 5.33
C PRO A 11 -5.41 14.70 6.66
N ILE A 12 -5.28 15.56 7.67
CA ILE A 12 -4.76 15.19 8.99
C ILE A 12 -5.71 14.21 9.69
N PHE A 13 -7.01 14.51 9.71
CA PHE A 13 -8.01 13.62 10.30
C PHE A 13 -8.05 12.28 9.57
N ASN A 14 -7.99 12.26 8.23
CA ASN A 14 -7.91 11.01 7.48
C ASN A 14 -6.70 10.17 7.90
N THR A 15 -5.52 10.80 7.99
CA THR A 15 -4.29 10.11 8.42
C THR A 15 -4.42 9.58 9.85
N ALA A 16 -4.90 10.39 10.79
CA ALA A 16 -5.08 10.01 12.19
C ALA A 16 -6.11 8.88 12.36
N SER A 17 -7.24 8.96 11.64
CA SER A 17 -8.26 7.90 11.62
C SER A 17 -7.73 6.60 11.01
N LEU A 18 -6.89 6.68 9.97
CA LEU A 18 -6.26 5.51 9.36
C LEU A 18 -5.25 4.85 10.32
N VAL A 19 -4.45 5.63 11.05
CA VAL A 19 -3.53 5.10 12.08
C VAL A 19 -4.31 4.43 13.21
N GLY A 20 -5.39 5.06 13.70
CA GLY A 20 -6.27 4.48 14.71
C GLY A 20 -6.96 3.20 14.24
N PHE A 21 -7.47 3.18 13.01
CA PHE A 21 -8.04 1.98 12.40
C PHE A 21 -6.99 0.88 12.26
N GLY A 22 -5.77 1.20 11.81
CA GLY A 22 -4.66 0.26 11.74
C GLY A 22 -4.34 -0.39 13.07
N ALA A 23 -4.28 0.39 14.16
CA ALA A 23 -4.06 -0.13 15.51
C ALA A 23 -5.18 -1.08 15.98
N VAL A 24 -6.44 -0.77 15.66
CA VAL A 24 -7.57 -1.66 15.96
C VAL A 24 -7.52 -2.92 15.12
N ILE A 25 -7.26 -2.83 13.81
CA ILE A 25 -7.15 -4.00 12.93
C ILE A 25 -5.99 -4.89 13.37
N ALA A 26 -4.85 -4.32 13.73
CA ALA A 26 -3.70 -5.06 14.26
C ALA A 26 -4.02 -5.86 15.53
N SER A 27 -4.99 -5.39 16.33
CA SER A 27 -5.44 -6.09 17.55
C SER A 27 -6.42 -7.24 17.28
N LEU A 28 -6.97 -7.36 16.07
CA LEU A 28 -7.93 -8.40 15.73
C LEU A 28 -7.25 -9.74 15.44
N THR A 29 -7.78 -10.83 15.99
CA THR A 29 -7.33 -12.19 15.70
C THR A 29 -7.42 -12.54 14.20
N ALA A 30 -8.39 -11.96 13.49
CA ALA A 30 -8.52 -12.11 12.04
C ALA A 30 -7.31 -11.55 11.27
N PHE A 31 -6.68 -10.49 11.78
CA PHE A 31 -5.48 -9.91 11.17
C PHE A 31 -4.27 -10.82 11.35
N VAL A 32 -4.18 -11.58 12.45
CA VAL A 32 -3.15 -12.61 12.64
C VAL A 32 -3.25 -13.67 11.54
N LEU A 33 -4.47 -14.12 11.21
CA LEU A 33 -4.69 -15.08 10.13
C LEU A 33 -4.25 -14.52 8.76
N ILE A 34 -4.54 -13.24 8.50
CA ILE A 34 -4.11 -12.55 7.27
C ILE A 34 -2.58 -12.40 7.24
N ARG A 35 -1.96 -12.02 8.36
CA ARG A 35 -0.50 -11.96 8.49
C ARG A 35 0.12 -13.31 8.19
N ASP A 36 -0.35 -14.38 8.82
CA ASP A 36 0.23 -15.72 8.66
C ASP A 36 0.03 -16.26 7.23
N THR A 37 -1.11 -15.97 6.62
CA THR A 37 -1.37 -16.34 5.21
C THR A 37 -0.55 -15.50 4.24
N VAL A 38 -0.37 -14.20 4.47
CA VAL A 38 0.44 -13.33 3.59
C VAL A 38 1.93 -13.62 3.73
N VAL A 39 2.40 -13.88 4.96
CA VAL A 39 3.77 -14.34 5.21
C VAL A 39 4.01 -15.70 4.54
N GLY A 40 3.03 -16.61 4.57
CA GLY A 40 3.10 -17.87 3.84
C GLY A 40 3.03 -17.73 2.30
N LEU A 41 2.28 -16.75 1.78
CA LEU A 41 2.13 -16.50 0.34
C LEU A 41 3.37 -15.85 -0.30
N GLY A 42 4.14 -15.08 0.47
CA GLY A 42 5.38 -14.44 -0.01
C GLY A 42 6.61 -15.35 -0.05
N GLY A 43 6.50 -16.58 0.47
CA GLY A 43 7.63 -17.51 0.60
C GLY A 43 8.75 -16.96 1.50
N ASP A 44 9.99 -17.38 1.25
CA ASP A 44 11.16 -16.93 2.01
C ASP A 44 11.62 -15.50 1.67
N ASN A 45 11.00 -14.83 0.68
CA ASN A 45 11.44 -13.50 0.24
C ASN A 45 10.63 -12.39 0.95
N PRO A 46 11.23 -11.62 1.88
CA PRO A 46 10.54 -10.59 2.63
C PRO A 46 10.06 -9.42 1.76
N LEU A 47 10.68 -9.17 0.60
CA LEU A 47 10.25 -8.12 -0.33
C LEU A 47 8.91 -8.46 -0.99
N ILE A 48 8.75 -9.72 -1.42
CA ILE A 48 7.52 -10.20 -2.05
C ILE A 48 6.39 -10.24 -1.02
N SER A 49 6.68 -10.79 0.16
CA SER A 49 5.73 -10.88 1.27
C SER A 49 5.22 -9.49 1.71
N LEU A 50 6.14 -8.53 1.88
CA LEU A 50 5.79 -7.14 2.17
C LEU A 50 4.98 -6.51 1.04
N ALA A 51 5.38 -6.70 -0.21
CA ALA A 51 4.69 -6.14 -1.37
C ALA A 51 3.22 -6.63 -1.47
N ILE A 52 2.97 -7.90 -1.17
CA ILE A 52 1.61 -8.46 -1.11
C ILE A 52 0.84 -7.85 0.07
N ALA A 53 1.45 -7.81 1.26
CA ALA A 53 0.82 -7.26 2.46
C ALA A 53 0.39 -5.80 2.25
N THR A 54 1.30 -4.96 1.74
CA THR A 54 1.04 -3.55 1.49
C THR A 54 -0.01 -3.34 0.41
N ASN A 55 -0.01 -4.14 -0.68
CA ASN A 55 -1.06 -4.08 -1.70
C ASN A 55 -2.44 -4.42 -1.14
N VAL A 56 -2.55 -5.51 -0.38
CA VAL A 56 -3.84 -5.94 0.20
C VAL A 56 -4.37 -4.87 1.14
N LEU A 57 -3.51 -4.30 2.00
CA LEU A 57 -3.91 -3.23 2.92
C LEU A 57 -4.26 -1.93 2.17
N ALA A 58 -3.52 -1.56 1.14
CA ALA A 58 -3.84 -0.42 0.28
C ALA A 58 -5.19 -0.62 -0.44
N GLY A 59 -5.48 -1.83 -0.90
CA GLY A 59 -6.77 -2.19 -1.49
C GLY A 59 -7.92 -2.15 -0.49
N MET A 60 -7.73 -2.70 0.72
CA MET A 60 -8.76 -2.63 1.77
C MET A 60 -9.06 -1.20 2.20
N THR A 61 -8.05 -0.35 2.28
CA THR A 61 -8.20 1.06 2.66
C THR A 61 -8.66 1.96 1.51
N GLY A 62 -8.45 1.56 0.25
CA GLY A 62 -8.68 2.41 -0.92
C GLY A 62 -7.79 3.66 -0.91
N SER A 63 -6.60 3.58 -0.30
CA SER A 63 -5.67 4.70 -0.14
C SER A 63 -4.22 4.20 -0.06
N ALA A 64 -3.36 4.68 -0.95
CA ALA A 64 -1.94 4.32 -0.96
C ALA A 64 -1.24 4.66 0.36
N SER A 65 -1.33 5.92 0.80
CA SER A 65 -0.66 6.38 2.03
C SER A 65 -1.24 5.75 3.29
N GLY A 66 -2.55 5.46 3.29
CA GLY A 66 -3.22 4.73 4.37
C GLY A 66 -2.73 3.29 4.48
N GLY A 67 -2.74 2.56 3.36
CA GLY A 67 -2.29 1.17 3.28
C GLY A 67 -0.84 0.99 3.73
N MET A 68 0.08 1.85 3.27
CA MET A 68 1.47 1.82 3.74
C MET A 68 1.58 2.08 5.23
N SER A 69 0.89 3.11 5.73
CA SER A 69 1.00 3.49 7.15
C SER A 69 0.58 2.34 8.06
N ILE A 70 -0.50 1.63 7.72
CA ILE A 70 -0.95 0.45 8.45
C ILE A 70 0.04 -0.72 8.29
N ALA A 71 0.52 -0.97 7.07
CA ALA A 71 1.47 -2.05 6.82
C ALA A 71 2.78 -1.88 7.60
N LEU A 72 3.37 -0.68 7.58
CA LEU A 72 4.61 -0.38 8.27
C LEU A 72 4.43 -0.30 9.79
N SER A 73 3.33 0.28 10.29
CA SER A 73 3.09 0.35 11.74
C SER A 73 2.86 -1.02 12.36
N THR A 74 2.33 -1.97 11.59
CA THR A 74 1.94 -3.29 12.10
C THR A 74 2.98 -4.37 11.81
N LEU A 75 3.58 -4.34 10.63
CA LEU A 75 4.46 -5.41 10.12
C LEU A 75 5.89 -4.93 9.86
N GLY A 76 6.15 -3.61 9.91
CA GLY A 76 7.44 -3.01 9.57
C GLY A 76 8.60 -3.61 10.35
N ASP A 77 8.48 -3.72 11.68
CA ASP A 77 9.54 -4.30 12.52
C ASP A 77 9.82 -5.77 12.20
N THR A 78 8.77 -6.53 11.87
CA THR A 78 8.91 -7.95 11.49
C THR A 78 9.68 -8.09 10.18
N TYR A 79 9.28 -7.33 9.15
CA TYR A 79 9.94 -7.37 7.86
C TYR A 79 11.35 -6.78 7.89
N LEU A 80 11.61 -5.78 8.74
CA LEU A 80 12.95 -5.22 8.96
C LEU A 80 13.88 -6.28 9.56
N ALA A 81 13.43 -7.02 10.57
CA ALA A 81 14.20 -8.12 11.15
C ALA A 81 14.49 -9.24 10.13
N MET A 82 13.50 -9.62 9.33
CA MET A 82 13.67 -10.61 8.24
C MET A 82 14.65 -10.11 7.18
N ALA A 83 14.56 -8.84 6.78
CA ALA A 83 15.45 -8.23 5.81
C ALA A 83 16.90 -8.17 6.31
N GLN A 84 17.10 -7.79 7.57
CA GLN A 84 18.43 -7.79 8.20
C GLN A 84 19.05 -9.20 8.22
N ALA A 85 18.26 -10.23 8.51
CA ALA A 85 18.73 -11.62 8.49
C ALA A 85 19.17 -12.09 7.10
N GLN A 86 18.61 -11.51 6.03
CA GLN A 86 18.93 -11.82 4.63
C GLN A 86 19.88 -10.80 3.97
N GLY A 87 20.40 -9.83 4.73
CA GLY A 87 21.28 -8.80 4.19
C GLY A 87 20.60 -7.80 3.24
N ILE A 88 19.27 -7.69 3.29
CA ILE A 88 18.47 -6.76 2.48
C ILE A 88 18.47 -5.39 3.15
N SER A 89 18.69 -4.33 2.37
CA SER A 89 18.74 -2.97 2.93
C SER A 89 17.33 -2.46 3.31
N PRO A 90 17.21 -1.69 4.41
CA PRO A 90 15.94 -1.05 4.79
C PRO A 90 15.40 -0.10 3.71
N ASP A 91 16.30 0.52 2.95
CA ASP A 91 15.94 1.47 1.88
C ASP A 91 15.22 0.75 0.73
N LEU A 92 15.71 -0.43 0.33
CA LEU A 92 15.03 -1.26 -0.66
C LEU A 92 13.66 -1.73 -0.15
N LEU A 93 13.58 -2.09 1.13
CA LEU A 93 12.34 -2.51 1.77
C LEU A 93 11.28 -1.40 1.76
N HIS A 94 11.67 -0.17 2.09
CA HIS A 94 10.78 0.98 2.04
C HIS A 94 10.33 1.32 0.61
N ARG A 95 11.23 1.25 -0.38
CA ARG A 95 10.87 1.48 -1.79
C ARG A 95 9.89 0.44 -2.30
N VAL A 96 10.07 -0.83 -1.94
CA VAL A 96 9.12 -1.89 -2.30
C VAL A 96 7.77 -1.63 -1.66
N ALA A 97 7.71 -1.27 -0.37
CA ALA A 97 6.45 -0.87 0.27
C ALA A 97 5.82 0.34 -0.45
N ALA A 98 6.61 1.34 -0.84
CA ALA A 98 6.13 2.52 -1.54
C ALA A 98 5.51 2.21 -2.90
N VAL A 99 6.19 1.44 -3.74
CA VAL A 99 5.66 1.07 -5.05
C VAL A 99 4.47 0.10 -4.91
N ALA A 100 4.50 -0.79 -3.92
CA ALA A 100 3.40 -1.73 -3.66
C ALA A 100 2.08 -1.05 -3.29
N THR A 101 2.09 0.17 -2.77
CA THR A 101 0.82 0.86 -2.46
C THR A 101 -0.01 1.22 -3.67
N GLY A 102 0.63 1.46 -4.83
CA GLY A 102 -0.06 1.92 -6.03
C GLY A 102 -0.76 0.82 -6.83
N GLY A 103 -0.72 -0.44 -6.39
CA GLY A 103 -1.43 -1.50 -7.11
C GLY A 103 -2.93 -1.44 -6.81
N LEU A 104 -3.34 -2.00 -5.69
CA LEU A 104 -4.77 -2.14 -5.36
C LEU A 104 -5.42 -0.89 -4.75
N ASP A 105 -4.71 0.21 -4.52
CA ASP A 105 -5.32 1.41 -3.95
C ASP A 105 -6.41 1.99 -4.86
N THR A 106 -6.34 1.81 -6.17
CA THR A 106 -7.30 2.35 -7.17
C THR A 106 -8.54 1.49 -7.41
N LEU A 107 -8.91 0.62 -6.46
CA LEU A 107 -10.17 -0.13 -6.51
C LEU A 107 -11.40 0.81 -6.50
N PRO A 108 -12.60 0.34 -6.90
CA PRO A 108 -13.76 1.21 -7.18
C PRO A 108 -14.22 2.09 -6.02
N HIS A 109 -13.94 1.69 -4.78
CA HIS A 109 -14.25 2.42 -3.55
C HIS A 109 -13.22 3.51 -3.18
N ASN A 110 -12.15 3.67 -3.95
CA ASN A 110 -11.16 4.72 -3.76
C ASN A 110 -11.80 6.11 -3.93
N GLY A 111 -11.66 6.96 -2.92
CA GLY A 111 -12.24 8.31 -2.91
C GLY A 111 -11.73 9.19 -4.05
N ALA A 112 -10.45 9.14 -4.39
CA ALA A 112 -9.88 9.90 -5.50
C ALA A 112 -10.43 9.44 -6.87
N VAL A 113 -10.65 8.13 -7.06
CA VAL A 113 -11.30 7.59 -8.26
C VAL A 113 -12.73 8.10 -8.38
N ILE A 114 -13.50 8.04 -7.29
CA ILE A 114 -14.88 8.54 -7.25
C ILE A 114 -14.94 10.03 -7.56
N THR A 115 -14.06 10.83 -6.95
CA THR A 115 -13.99 12.28 -7.19
C THR A 115 -13.58 12.60 -8.62
N LEU A 116 -12.59 11.89 -9.18
CA LEU A 116 -12.16 12.08 -10.57
C LEU A 116 -13.32 11.82 -11.54
N LEU A 117 -14.02 10.70 -11.37
CA LEU A 117 -15.16 10.33 -12.20
C LEU A 117 -16.30 11.37 -12.10
N ALA A 118 -16.57 11.87 -10.89
CA ALA A 118 -17.56 12.91 -10.67
C ALA A 118 -17.19 14.24 -11.37
N ILE A 119 -15.93 14.65 -11.31
CA ILE A 119 -15.43 15.87 -11.99
C ILE A 119 -15.49 15.69 -13.52
N CYS A 120 -15.14 14.52 -14.03
CA CYS A 120 -15.18 14.21 -15.46
C CYS A 120 -16.59 13.92 -15.99
N GLY A 121 -17.61 13.80 -15.12
CA GLY A 121 -18.97 13.44 -15.51
C GLY A 121 -19.10 12.01 -16.06
N LEU A 122 -18.19 11.11 -15.67
CA LEU A 122 -18.14 9.72 -16.14
C LEU A 122 -18.63 8.78 -15.04
N THR A 123 -19.17 7.63 -15.44
CA THR A 123 -19.51 6.53 -14.52
C THR A 123 -18.36 5.54 -14.43
N HIS A 124 -18.25 4.79 -13.33
CA HIS A 124 -17.27 3.70 -13.20
C HIS A 124 -17.34 2.74 -14.38
N ARG A 125 -18.53 2.42 -14.87
CA ARG A 125 -18.70 1.52 -16.02
C ARG A 125 -18.02 2.05 -17.30
N GLN A 126 -17.91 3.36 -17.46
CA GLN A 126 -17.35 3.99 -18.66
C GLN A 126 -15.83 4.11 -18.61
N ALA A 127 -15.25 4.45 -17.45
CA ALA A 127 -13.84 4.86 -17.36
C ALA A 127 -12.99 4.04 -16.39
N TYR A 128 -13.58 3.14 -15.59
CA TYR A 128 -12.82 2.38 -14.60
C TYR A 128 -11.80 1.45 -15.24
N PHE A 129 -12.08 0.88 -16.41
CA PHE A 129 -11.13 0.02 -17.10
C PHE A 129 -9.87 0.77 -17.52
N ASP A 130 -10.02 1.94 -18.14
CA ASP A 130 -8.88 2.79 -18.52
C ASP A 130 -8.09 3.24 -17.30
N LEU A 131 -8.79 3.55 -16.21
CA LEU A 131 -8.18 3.94 -14.95
C LEU A 131 -7.39 2.78 -14.31
N ALA A 132 -7.95 1.58 -14.28
CA ALA A 132 -7.26 0.39 -13.78
C ALA A 132 -6.04 0.04 -14.66
N MET A 133 -6.15 0.18 -15.98
CA MET A 133 -5.01 -0.05 -16.88
C MET A 133 -3.88 0.97 -16.66
N ALA A 134 -4.20 2.24 -16.46
CA ALA A 134 -3.19 3.27 -16.23
C ALA A 134 -2.62 3.23 -14.80
N ALA A 135 -3.48 3.03 -13.80
CA ALA A 135 -3.15 3.27 -12.40
C ALA A 135 -2.96 2.00 -11.56
N MET A 136 -3.37 0.81 -12.03
CA MET A 136 -3.14 -0.46 -11.32
C MET A 136 -2.10 -1.32 -12.05
N LEU A 137 -2.18 -1.45 -13.38
CA LEU A 137 -1.25 -2.30 -14.14
C LEU A 137 0.18 -1.77 -14.13
N MET A 138 0.37 -0.46 -14.32
CA MET A 138 1.71 0.14 -14.35
C MET A 138 2.46 -0.02 -13.02
N PRO A 139 1.83 0.21 -11.85
CA PRO A 139 2.46 -0.07 -10.56
C PRO A 139 2.79 -1.55 -10.34
N PHE A 140 1.97 -2.49 -10.80
CA PHE A 140 2.32 -3.91 -10.74
C PHE A 140 3.58 -4.24 -11.56
N ILE A 141 3.69 -3.69 -12.78
CA ILE A 141 4.89 -3.87 -13.61
C ILE A 141 6.11 -3.25 -12.93
N ALA A 142 5.98 -2.02 -12.41
CA ALA A 142 7.05 -1.35 -11.69
C ALA A 142 7.49 -2.11 -10.44
N LEU A 143 6.55 -2.70 -9.71
CA LEU A 143 6.82 -3.51 -8.52
C LEU A 143 7.58 -4.80 -8.87
N ILE A 144 7.18 -5.50 -9.92
CA ILE A 144 7.89 -6.69 -10.40
C ILE A 144 9.32 -6.32 -10.84
N ALA A 145 9.48 -5.23 -11.59
CA ALA A 145 10.79 -4.74 -12.00
C ALA A 145 11.66 -4.34 -10.79
N LEU A 146 11.09 -3.64 -9.80
CA LEU A 146 11.79 -3.22 -8.60
C LEU A 146 12.25 -4.42 -7.75
N ILE A 147 11.38 -5.41 -7.54
CA ILE A 147 11.73 -6.61 -6.76
C ILE A 147 12.79 -7.42 -7.51
N THR A 148 12.67 -7.59 -8.82
CA THR A 148 13.65 -8.35 -9.62
C THR A 148 15.01 -7.66 -9.65
N LEU A 149 15.09 -6.36 -9.95
CA LEU A 149 16.36 -5.63 -9.87
C LEU A 149 16.89 -5.59 -8.43
N GLY A 150 16.04 -5.40 -7.44
CA GLY A 150 16.44 -5.31 -6.03
C GLY A 150 17.03 -6.62 -5.51
N THR A 151 16.51 -7.75 -6.00
CA THR A 151 17.04 -9.08 -5.68
C THR A 151 18.35 -9.37 -6.41
N LEU A 152 18.54 -8.88 -7.64
CA LEU A 152 19.72 -9.15 -8.46
C LEU A 152 20.90 -8.20 -8.18
N PHE A 153 20.62 -6.93 -7.91
CA PHE A 153 21.63 -5.86 -7.80
C PHE A 153 21.71 -5.24 -6.40
N GLY A 154 20.83 -5.63 -5.46
CA GLY A 154 20.76 -5.04 -4.13
C GLY A 154 20.01 -3.70 -4.14
N SER A 155 20.32 -2.80 -3.20
CA SER A 155 19.71 -1.46 -3.22
C SER A 155 20.48 -0.54 -4.16
N PHE A 156 19.81 -0.10 -5.23
CA PHE A 156 20.32 0.82 -6.24
C PHE A 156 19.60 2.15 -6.15
#